data_AF-F6BCH0-F1
#
_entry.id   AF-F6BCH0-F1
#
_cell.length_a   1.000
_cell.length_b   1.000
_cell.length_c   1.000
_cell.angle_alpha   90.00
_cell.angle_beta   90.00
_cell.angle_gamma   90.00
#
_symmetry.space_group_name_H-M   'P 1'
#
loop_
_entity.id
_entity.type
_entity.pdbx_description
1 polymer ?
#
loop_
_entity_poly.entity_id
_entity_poly.type
_entity_poly.pdbx_seq_one_letter_code
_entity_poly.pdbx_strand_id
1 'polypeptide(L)'
;MFRILGRVGKIEHDIEETKKYHYDFKFKEGGKIVPIVADETVEFKQGDAKSIKIKEIKIPPKHLVLICSYARHRVGHVIAMGEEFPVPVEMERSADRAMFIAGIDGTVSKDDLIGMALLIPIETM
;
A
#
# COMPACT_ATOMS: atom_id res chain seq x y z
N MET A 1 -5.65 45.53 -24.43
CA MET A 1 -6.45 44.29 -24.32
C MET A 1 -5.69 43.00 -24.71
N PHE A 2 -4.39 43.05 -25.03
CA PHE A 2 -3.63 41.90 -25.57
C PHE A 2 -2.89 41.02 -24.54
N ARG A 3 -2.80 41.44 -23.28
CA ARG A 3 -1.99 40.75 -22.24
C ARG A 3 -2.69 39.53 -21.63
N ILE A 4 -4.00 39.41 -21.80
CA ILE A 4 -4.81 38.30 -21.28
C ILE A 4 -4.74 37.11 -22.24
N LEU A 5 -4.84 37.32 -23.56
CA LEU A 5 -4.75 36.25 -24.56
C LEU A 5 -3.42 35.47 -24.51
N GLY A 6 -2.29 36.16 -24.33
CA GLY A 6 -0.99 35.50 -24.22
C GLY A 6 -0.84 34.65 -22.95
N ARG A 7 -1.56 34.98 -21.87
CA ARG A 7 -1.62 34.15 -20.65
C ARG A 7 -2.51 32.93 -20.86
N VAL A 8 -3.65 33.09 -21.53
CA VAL A 8 -4.56 31.98 -21.83
C VAL A 8 -3.89 30.95 -22.73
N GLY A 9 -3.23 31.37 -23.81
CA GLY A 9 -2.51 30.42 -24.68
C GLY A 9 -1.35 29.70 -24.00
N LYS A 10 -0.68 30.35 -23.04
CA LYS A 10 0.35 29.70 -22.22
C LYS A 10 -0.26 28.68 -21.25
N ILE A 11 -1.41 29.01 -20.64
CA ILE A 11 -2.16 28.08 -19.79
C ILE A 11 -2.64 26.87 -20.61
N GLU A 12 -3.13 27.07 -21.83
CA GLU A 12 -3.55 25.98 -22.72
C GLU A 12 -2.37 25.07 -23.10
N HIS A 13 -1.22 25.65 -23.47
CA HIS A 13 0.00 24.89 -23.74
C HIS A 13 0.51 24.13 -22.51
N ASP A 14 0.52 24.76 -21.33
CA ASP A 14 0.94 24.12 -20.09
C ASP A 14 -0.04 23.01 -19.67
N ILE A 15 -1.34 23.14 -19.97
CA ILE A 15 -2.38 22.11 -19.81
C ILE A 15 -2.15 20.94 -20.80
N GLU A 16 -1.78 21.21 -22.05
CA GLU A 16 -1.46 20.19 -23.04
C GLU A 16 -0.15 19.45 -22.72
N GLU A 17 0.86 20.15 -22.20
CA GLU A 17 2.08 19.51 -21.68
C GLU A 17 1.82 18.71 -20.40
N THR A 18 0.92 19.15 -19.51
CA THR A 18 0.49 18.30 -18.38
C THR A 18 -0.36 17.10 -18.82
N LYS A 19 -0.95 17.09 -20.01
CA LYS A 19 -1.54 15.86 -20.59
C LYS A 19 -0.50 14.91 -21.17
N LYS A 20 0.75 15.34 -21.38
CA LYS A 20 1.88 14.49 -21.80
C LYS A 20 2.56 13.75 -20.64
N TYR A 21 2.09 13.87 -19.40
CA TYR A 21 2.58 12.98 -18.35
C TYR A 21 2.19 11.54 -18.71
N HIS A 22 3.20 10.76 -19.11
CA HIS A 22 3.10 9.31 -19.21
C HIS A 22 2.90 8.77 -17.79
N TYR A 23 1.65 8.50 -17.40
CA TYR A 23 1.39 7.79 -16.15
C TYR A 23 1.58 6.29 -16.38
N ASP A 24 2.21 5.59 -15.44
CA ASP A 24 2.43 4.15 -15.57
C ASP A 24 1.13 3.34 -15.47
N PHE A 25 0.11 3.87 -14.79
CA PHE A 25 -1.18 3.21 -14.59
C PHE A 25 -2.35 4.15 -14.29
N LYS A 26 -3.57 3.62 -14.39
CA LYS A 26 -4.84 4.22 -13.96
C LYS A 26 -5.53 3.31 -12.93
N PHE A 27 -6.23 3.90 -11.96
CA PHE A 27 -7.10 3.13 -11.06
C PHE A 27 -8.37 2.69 -11.79
N LYS A 28 -8.79 1.44 -11.58
CA LYS A 28 -10.13 0.95 -11.95
C LYS A 28 -11.12 1.19 -10.79
N GLU A 29 -12.41 1.09 -11.08
CA GLU A 29 -13.45 1.27 -10.07
C GLU A 29 -13.38 0.22 -8.96
N GLY A 30 -13.64 0.66 -7.73
CA GLY A 30 -13.69 -0.19 -6.54
C GLY A 30 -12.33 -0.46 -5.90
N GLY A 31 -12.34 -1.30 -4.88
CA GLY A 31 -11.16 -1.72 -4.13
C GLY A 31 -11.56 -2.70 -3.03
N LYS A 32 -10.62 -3.53 -2.60
CA LYS A 32 -10.83 -4.45 -1.47
C LYS A 32 -10.02 -4.01 -0.28
N ILE A 33 -10.65 -3.99 0.89
CA ILE A 33 -9.96 -3.80 2.16
C ILE A 33 -9.78 -5.19 2.76
N VAL A 34 -8.54 -5.59 3.01
CA VAL A 34 -8.18 -6.91 3.55
C VAL A 34 -7.49 -6.75 4.91
N PRO A 35 -7.85 -7.57 5.91
CA PRO A 35 -7.20 -7.52 7.22
C PRO A 35 -5.82 -8.17 7.17
N ILE A 36 -4.87 -7.59 7.91
CA ILE A 36 -3.56 -8.17 8.15
C ILE A 36 -3.61 -8.77 9.55
N VAL A 37 -3.61 -10.10 9.63
CA VAL A 37 -3.81 -10.85 10.88
C VAL A 37 -2.55 -11.65 11.17
N ALA A 38 -2.03 -11.55 12.39
CA ALA A 38 -0.84 -12.30 12.80
C ALA A 38 -1.13 -13.82 12.83
N ASP A 39 -0.20 -14.62 12.31
CA ASP A 39 -0.26 -16.09 12.36
C ASP A 39 0.72 -16.69 13.39
N GLU A 40 1.44 -15.83 14.11
CA GLU A 40 2.35 -16.19 15.19
C GLU A 40 2.30 -15.16 16.33
N THR A 41 2.83 -15.55 17.49
CA THR A 41 3.00 -14.66 18.64
C THR A 41 4.45 -14.15 18.68
N VAL A 42 4.64 -12.83 18.79
CA VAL A 42 5.96 -12.18 18.81
C VAL A 42 6.00 -11.12 19.90
N GLU A 43 7.06 -11.16 20.71
CA GLU A 43 7.35 -10.11 21.68
C GLU A 43 8.18 -8.98 21.06
N PHE A 44 7.83 -7.75 21.41
CA PHE A 44 8.44 -6.52 20.94
C PHE A 44 8.92 -5.66 22.10
N LYS A 45 10.07 -5.04 21.88
CA LYS A 45 10.55 -3.87 22.61
C LYS A 45 10.28 -2.61 21.80
N GLN A 46 10.14 -1.48 22.49
CA GLN A 46 10.02 -0.18 21.84
C GLN A 46 11.17 0.04 20.84
N GLY A 47 10.82 0.39 19.60
CA GLY A 47 11.77 0.61 18.50
C GLY A 47 12.09 -0.64 17.69
N ASP A 48 11.65 -1.83 18.11
CA ASP A 48 11.83 -3.04 17.32
C ASP A 48 11.11 -2.94 15.97
N ALA A 49 11.80 -3.37 14.91
CA ALA A 49 11.21 -3.65 13.60
C ALA A 49 11.44 -5.13 13.28
N LYS A 50 10.37 -5.92 13.26
CA LYS A 50 10.46 -7.37 13.02
C LYS A 50 9.49 -7.82 11.93
N SER A 51 9.89 -8.82 11.17
CA SER A 51 9.01 -9.56 10.27
C SER A 51 8.14 -10.52 11.09
N ILE A 52 6.82 -10.45 10.91
CA ILE A 52 5.82 -11.32 11.53
C ILE A 52 5.14 -12.13 10.41
N LYS A 53 4.94 -13.43 10.62
CA LYS A 53 4.05 -14.26 9.81
C LYS A 53 2.62 -13.77 9.95
N ILE A 54 1.94 -13.62 8.82
CA ILE A 54 0.53 -13.24 8.75
C ILE A 54 -0.25 -14.34 8.07
N LYS A 55 -1.57 -14.36 8.32
CA LYS A 55 -2.48 -15.18 7.52
C LYS A 55 -2.37 -14.74 6.07
N GLU A 56 -2.24 -15.71 5.17
CA GLU A 56 -1.98 -15.46 3.76
C GLU A 56 -3.05 -14.54 3.15
N ILE A 57 -2.59 -13.49 2.47
CA ILE A 57 -3.43 -12.58 1.69
C ILE A 57 -3.12 -12.82 0.21
N LYS A 58 -4.11 -13.29 -0.55
CA LYS A 58 -4.00 -13.39 -2.01
C LYS A 58 -4.21 -12.03 -2.65
N ILE A 59 -3.27 -11.63 -3.52
CA ILE A 59 -3.29 -10.36 -4.23
C ILE A 59 -3.44 -10.67 -5.72
N PRO A 60 -4.59 -10.33 -6.34
CA PRO A 60 -4.79 -10.61 -7.75
C PRO A 60 -3.83 -9.81 -8.64
N PRO A 61 -3.62 -10.26 -9.90
CA PRO A 61 -2.88 -9.50 -10.89
C PRO A 61 -3.41 -8.07 -11.04
N LYS A 62 -2.52 -7.14 -11.38
CA LYS A 62 -2.83 -5.73 -11.64
C LYS A 62 -3.58 -5.07 -10.47
N HIS A 63 -3.14 -5.34 -9.24
CA HIS A 63 -3.62 -4.64 -8.05
C HIS A 63 -2.48 -3.90 -7.35
N LEU A 64 -2.69 -2.63 -7.03
CA LEU A 64 -1.80 -1.89 -6.15
C LEU A 64 -2.14 -2.23 -4.70
N VAL A 65 -1.10 -2.47 -3.90
CA VAL A 65 -1.24 -2.73 -2.46
C VAL A 65 -0.89 -1.45 -1.72
N LEU A 66 -1.83 -0.92 -0.93
CA LEU A 66 -1.62 0.21 -0.06
C LEU A 66 -1.89 -0.19 1.38
N ILE A 67 -0.92 -0.02 2.27
CA ILE A 67 -1.14 -0.27 3.69
C ILE A 67 -1.99 0.88 4.26
N CYS A 68 -3.07 0.54 4.97
CA CYS A 68 -3.87 1.52 5.67
C CYS A 68 -3.06 2.06 6.86
N SER A 69 -2.78 3.37 6.87
CA SER A 69 -2.01 4.02 7.93
C SER A 69 -2.75 4.19 9.26
N TYR A 70 -4.03 3.81 9.32
CA TYR A 70 -4.81 3.90 10.55
C TYR A 70 -4.36 2.85 11.57
N ALA A 71 -3.98 3.31 12.76
CA ALA A 71 -3.53 2.46 13.87
C ALA A 71 -4.59 1.46 14.31
N ARG A 72 -4.25 0.17 14.34
CA ARG A 72 -5.15 -0.91 14.78
C ARG A 72 -4.61 -1.67 15.99
N HIS A 73 -3.30 -1.81 16.12
CA HIS A 73 -2.69 -2.56 17.22
C HIS A 73 -2.00 -1.63 18.21
N ARG A 74 -2.19 -1.88 19.52
CA ARG A 74 -1.69 -1.00 20.58
C ARG A 74 -0.16 -0.90 20.63
N VAL A 75 0.54 -1.95 20.17
CA VAL A 75 2.00 -2.07 20.24
C VAL A 75 2.68 -1.29 19.10
N GLY A 76 2.02 -1.10 17.96
CA GLY A 76 2.67 -0.55 16.77
C GLY A 76 1.90 -0.76 15.47
N HIS A 77 2.63 -0.70 14.35
CA HIS A 77 2.06 -0.67 13.00
C HIS A 77 2.81 -1.54 12.00
N VAL A 78 2.06 -2.11 11.06
CA VAL A 78 2.60 -2.68 9.82
C VAL A 78 3.04 -1.56 8.89
N ILE A 79 4.25 -1.68 8.34
CA ILE A 79 4.84 -0.71 7.39
C ILE A 79 5.16 -1.30 6.02
N ALA A 80 5.22 -2.64 5.92
CA ALA A 80 5.40 -3.37 4.67
C ALA A 80 4.76 -4.75 4.79
N MET A 81 4.35 -5.32 3.66
CA MET A 81 3.91 -6.71 3.56
C MET A 81 4.43 -7.30 2.25
N GLY A 82 4.62 -8.60 2.23
CA GLY A 82 5.10 -9.29 1.03
C GLY A 82 5.20 -10.79 1.21
N GLU A 83 5.67 -11.43 0.15
CA GLU A 83 6.02 -12.83 0.08
C GLU A 83 7.54 -12.99 -0.07
N GLU A 84 8.03 -14.22 -0.04
CA GLU A 84 9.48 -14.53 -0.08
C GLU A 84 10.17 -14.02 -1.36
N PHE A 85 9.47 -14.05 -2.49
CA PHE A 85 10.03 -13.66 -3.79
C PHE A 85 9.30 -12.45 -4.38
N PRO A 86 10.02 -11.46 -4.92
CA PRO A 86 9.38 -10.36 -5.61
C PRO A 86 8.77 -10.86 -6.92
N VAL A 87 7.46 -10.69 -7.05
CA VAL A 87 6.69 -11.08 -8.23
C VAL A 87 6.14 -9.82 -8.93
N PRO A 88 6.17 -9.73 -10.27
CA PRO A 88 5.63 -8.59 -11.02
C PRO A 88 4.15 -8.34 -10.74
N VAL A 89 3.71 -7.09 -10.92
CA VAL A 89 2.32 -6.70 -10.66
C VAL A 89 1.33 -7.39 -11.60
N GLU A 90 1.76 -7.84 -12.77
CA GLU A 90 0.98 -8.54 -13.79
C GLU A 90 0.64 -9.98 -13.43
N MET A 91 1.26 -10.55 -12.39
CA MET A 91 1.07 -11.93 -11.96
C MET A 91 0.30 -12.02 -10.65
N GLU A 92 -0.19 -13.22 -10.33
CA GLU A 92 -0.73 -13.50 -9.00
C GLU A 92 0.37 -13.37 -7.95
N ARG A 93 0.04 -12.69 -6.86
CA ARG A 93 0.95 -12.41 -5.75
C ARG A 93 0.32 -12.84 -4.44
N SER A 94 1.14 -12.94 -3.42
CA SER A 94 0.69 -13.23 -2.07
C SER A 94 1.44 -12.38 -1.05
N ALA A 95 0.94 -12.38 0.17
CA ALA A 95 1.70 -11.90 1.31
C ALA A 95 1.44 -12.83 2.50
N ASP A 96 2.52 -13.37 3.03
CA ASP A 96 2.55 -14.25 4.21
C ASP A 96 3.43 -13.66 5.34
N ARG A 97 4.07 -12.52 5.08
CA ARG A 97 4.86 -11.76 6.05
C ARG A 97 4.47 -10.28 6.06
N ALA A 98 4.60 -9.65 7.22
CA ALA A 98 4.49 -8.22 7.41
C ALA A 98 5.66 -7.70 8.26
N MET A 99 6.22 -6.55 7.88
CA MET A 99 7.16 -5.81 8.73
C MET A 99 6.38 -4.94 9.69
N PHE A 100 6.57 -5.17 10.99
CA PHE A 100 5.88 -4.46 12.08
C PHE A 100 6.88 -3.67 12.91
N ILE A 101 6.59 -2.38 13.13
CA ILE A 101 7.37 -1.51 14.00
C ILE A 101 6.62 -1.27 15.30
N ALA A 102 7.27 -1.56 16.42
CA ALA A 102 6.73 -1.34 17.75
C ALA A 102 7.05 0.06 18.29
N GLY A 103 6.00 0.80 18.64
CA GLY A 103 6.12 2.10 19.31
C GLY A 103 6.27 2.01 20.83
N ILE A 104 5.90 0.87 21.43
CA ILE A 104 6.01 0.57 22.86
C ILE A 104 6.34 -0.92 23.06
N ASP A 105 6.78 -1.28 24.27
CA ASP A 105 6.91 -2.68 24.68
C ASP A 105 5.55 -3.40 24.66
N GLY A 106 5.53 -4.64 24.17
CA GLY A 106 4.34 -5.47 24.20
C GLY A 106 4.44 -6.72 23.34
N THR A 107 3.31 -7.40 23.20
CA THR A 107 3.22 -8.65 22.45
C THR A 107 2.16 -8.49 21.36
N VAL A 108 2.48 -8.96 20.16
CA VAL A 108 1.49 -9.29 19.14
C VAL A 108 1.21 -10.77 19.30
N SER A 109 -0.05 -11.13 19.52
CA SER A 109 -0.47 -12.53 19.65
C SER A 109 -0.92 -13.08 18.30
N LYS A 110 -0.82 -14.40 18.13
CA LYS A 110 -1.49 -15.08 17.03
C LYS A 110 -2.98 -14.69 17.00
N ASP A 111 -3.51 -14.49 15.79
CA ASP A 111 -4.86 -14.03 15.49
C ASP A 111 -5.15 -12.54 15.78
N ASP A 112 -4.17 -11.76 16.26
CA ASP A 112 -4.34 -10.31 16.41
C ASP A 112 -4.47 -9.61 15.05
N LEU A 113 -5.40 -8.65 14.99
CA LEU A 113 -5.50 -7.71 13.86
C LEU A 113 -4.42 -6.65 13.99
N ILE A 114 -3.39 -6.74 13.14
CA ILE A 114 -2.21 -5.86 13.20
C ILE A 114 -2.21 -4.74 12.14
N GLY A 115 -3.11 -4.81 11.16
CA GLY A 115 -3.25 -3.78 10.14
C GLY A 115 -4.34 -4.08 9.12
N MET A 116 -4.48 -3.22 8.12
CA MET A 116 -5.32 -3.45 6.94
C MET A 116 -4.53 -3.07 5.68
N ALA A 117 -4.79 -3.75 4.57
CA ALA A 117 -4.32 -3.34 3.26
C ALA A 117 -5.50 -3.06 2.32
N LEU A 118 -5.29 -2.11 1.41
CA LEU A 118 -6.19 -1.83 0.31
C LEU A 118 -5.58 -2.45 -0.95
N LEU A 119 -6.36 -3.29 -1.61
CA LEU A 119 -6.05 -3.84 -2.92
C LEU A 119 -6.86 -3.05 -3.95
N ILE A 120 -6.18 -2.20 -4.71
CA ILE A 120 -6.83 -1.31 -5.69
C ILE A 120 -6.52 -1.81 -7.10
N PRO A 121 -7.52 -2.21 -7.89
CA PRO A 121 -7.28 -2.66 -9.26
C PRO A 121 -6.73 -1.51 -10.12
N ILE A 122 -5.76 -1.83 -10.97
CA ILE A 122 -5.14 -0.88 -11.87
C ILE A 122 -5.16 -1.36 -13.32
N GLU A 123 -5.00 -0.41 -14.23
CA GLU A 123 -4.72 -0.61 -15.64
C GLU A 123 -3.39 0.04 -15.99
N THR A 124 -2.43 -0.76 -16.42
CA THR A 124 -1.16 -0.28 -16.98
C THR A 124 -1.41 0.26 -18.40
N MET A 125 -0.82 1.40 -18.75
CA MET A 125 -0.96 2.02 -20.08
C MET A 125 0.09 1.56 -21.08
#